data_AF-A0A5P1E9F1-F1
#
_entry.id   AF-A0A5P1E9F1-F1
#
_cell.length_a   1.000
_cell.length_b   1.000
_cell.length_c   1.000
_cell.angle_alpha   90.00
_cell.angle_beta   90.00
_cell.angle_gamma   90.00
#
_symmetry.space_group_name_H-M   'P 1'
#
loop_
_entity.id
_entity.type
_entity.pdbx_description
1 polymer ?
#
loop_
_entity_poly.entity_id
_entity_poly.type
_entity_poly.pdbx_seq_one_letter_code
_entity_poly.pdbx_strand_id
1 'polypeptide(L)'
;MATLEDIGVLAFINILGAFAFLLAFAILRLQPAFDRVYFQKWYLAGARKSPRHRGDAAGGGVVEKFEALRISKNDLIQHAGLDSVIFLRIYILRFWYHLSMAYLFTIWTCYVLYKEYGHIAFMRLHFLEDQDRRAEFTVVVRNIPHVSGQSISESVDQFFQRNHPEHYLGHQLVAERQIILKDPKAIMPVAFVSFDSRWAVCYLCSNSAK
;
A
#
# COMPACT_ATOMS: atom_id res chain seq x y z
N MET A 1 23.02 -13.06 -20.27
CA MET A 1 22.19 -12.01 -19.64
C MET A 1 22.12 -12.35 -18.17
N ALA A 2 22.48 -11.43 -17.26
CA ALA A 2 22.42 -11.70 -15.82
C ALA A 2 20.97 -11.91 -15.40
N THR A 3 20.68 -12.98 -14.66
CA THR A 3 19.34 -13.28 -14.16
C THR A 3 19.05 -12.49 -12.89
N LEU A 4 17.77 -12.27 -12.56
CA LEU A 4 17.36 -11.61 -11.30
C LEU A 4 17.89 -12.35 -10.07
N GLU A 5 18.05 -13.67 -10.17
CA GLU A 5 18.63 -14.51 -9.13
C GLU A 5 20.14 -14.24 -8.96
N ASP A 6 20.90 -14.11 -10.05
CA ASP A 6 22.33 -13.75 -10.00
C ASP A 6 22.54 -12.39 -9.30
N ILE A 7 21.68 -11.41 -9.62
CA ILE A 7 21.71 -10.09 -8.98
C ILE A 7 21.34 -10.19 -7.50
N GLY A 8 20.34 -11.01 -7.17
CA GLY A 8 19.90 -11.26 -5.79
C GLY A 8 20.98 -11.90 -4.92
N VAL A 9 21.67 -12.92 -5.43
CA VAL A 9 22.77 -13.60 -4.73
C VAL A 9 23.95 -12.66 -4.52
N LEU A 10 24.34 -11.88 -5.54
CA LEU A 10 25.42 -10.90 -5.42
C LEU A 10 25.09 -9.78 -4.43
N ALA A 11 23.84 -9.28 -4.45
CA ALA A 11 23.38 -8.29 -3.50
C ALA A 11 23.39 -8.84 -2.06
N PHE A 12 22.93 -10.09 -1.87
CA PHE A 12 22.92 -10.74 -0.57
C PHE A 12 24.33 -10.91 0.00
N ILE A 13 25.30 -11.38 -0.80
CA ILE A 13 26.69 -11.54 -0.38
C ILE A 13 27.31 -10.18 0.00
N ASN A 14 27.06 -9.13 -0.78
CA ASN A 14 27.54 -7.79 -0.47
C ASN A 14 26.94 -7.21 0.82
N ILE A 15 25.63 -7.41 1.04
CA ILE A 15 24.95 -6.95 2.26
C ILE A 15 25.46 -7.72 3.48
N LEU A 16 25.58 -9.05 3.38
CA LEU A 16 26.09 -9.89 4.46
C LEU A 16 27.55 -9.57 4.78
N GLY A 17 28.39 -9.39 3.76
CA GLY A 17 29.78 -8.97 3.91
C GLY A 17 29.91 -7.59 4.55
N ALA A 18 29.07 -6.63 4.16
CA ALA A 18 29.02 -5.31 4.80
C ALA A 18 28.61 -5.42 6.28
N PHE A 19 27.62 -6.25 6.62
CA PHE A 19 27.20 -6.45 8.01
C PHE A 19 28.29 -7.09 8.86
N ALA A 20 28.95 -8.13 8.34
CA ALA A 20 30.09 -8.77 9.00
C ALA A 20 31.26 -7.79 9.21
N PHE A 21 31.56 -6.96 8.21
CA PHE A 21 32.57 -5.92 8.32
C PHE A 21 32.23 -4.87 9.37
N LEU A 22 30.99 -4.40 9.44
CA LEU A 22 30.54 -3.44 10.44
C LEU A 22 30.59 -4.03 11.87
N LEU A 23 30.25 -5.31 12.04
CA LEU A 23 30.31 -6.00 13.32
C LEU A 23 31.77 -6.18 13.77
N ALA A 24 32.65 -6.60 12.86
CA ALA A 24 34.08 -6.65 13.11
C ALA A 24 34.67 -5.27 13.46
N PHE A 25 34.28 -4.22 12.73
CA PHE A 25 34.67 -2.84 13.02
C PHE A 25 34.23 -2.39 14.42
N ALA A 26 32.99 -2.70 14.82
CA ALA A 26 32.50 -2.37 16.16
C ALA A 26 33.31 -3.06 17.26
N ILE A 27 33.69 -4.33 17.08
CA ILE A 27 34.51 -5.09 18.03
C ILE A 27 35.94 -4.52 18.08
N LEU A 28 36.59 -4.34 16.92
CA LEU A 28 37.96 -3.84 16.85
C LEU A 28 38.09 -2.43 17.42
N ARG A 29 37.06 -1.59 17.27
CA ARG A 29 37.01 -0.24 17.83
C ARG A 29 36.95 -0.22 19.37
N LEU A 30 36.51 -1.31 19.99
CA LEU A 30 36.47 -1.45 21.47
C LEU A 30 37.79 -1.98 22.04
N GLN A 31 38.69 -2.50 21.21
CA GLN A 31 39.96 -3.05 21.68
C GLN A 31 41.00 -1.94 21.92
N PRO A 32 41.63 -1.89 23.11
CA PRO A 32 42.57 -0.83 23.47
C PRO A 32 43.86 -0.84 22.62
N ALA A 33 44.21 -1.99 22.02
CA ALA A 33 45.36 -2.12 21.12
C ALA A 33 45.16 -1.36 19.79
N PHE A 34 43.92 -1.27 19.29
CA PHE A 34 43.61 -0.62 18.01
C PHE A 34 43.09 0.82 18.18
N ASP A 35 42.91 1.31 19.41
CA ASP A 35 42.39 2.66 19.71
C ASP A 35 43.20 3.76 19.00
N ARG A 36 44.52 3.60 18.92
CA ARG A 36 45.43 4.54 18.27
C ARG A 36 45.26 4.62 16.75
N VAL A 37 44.81 3.53 16.12
CA VAL A 37 44.55 3.46 14.67
C VAL A 37 43.22 4.13 14.35
N TYR A 38 42.16 3.81 15.10
CA TYR A 38 40.82 4.36 14.84
C TYR A 38 40.64 5.81 15.30
N PHE A 39 41.40 6.26 16.30
CA PHE A 39 41.32 7.63 16.82
C PHE A 39 42.65 8.40 16.67
N GLN A 40 43.43 8.10 15.64
CA GLN A 40 44.75 8.71 15.41
C GLN A 40 44.73 10.24 15.44
N LYS A 41 43.73 10.86 14.81
CA LYS A 41 43.59 12.33 14.78
C LYS A 41 43.48 12.97 16.18
N TRP A 42 42.86 12.29 17.13
CA TRP A 42 42.72 12.78 18.52
C TRP A 42 44.04 12.72 19.30
N TYR A 43 44.89 11.74 19.00
CA TYR A 43 46.25 11.65 19.56
C TYR A 43 47.18 12.67 18.92
N LEU A 44 47.07 12.89 17.60
CA LEU A 44 47.84 13.91 16.89
C LEU A 44 47.47 15.34 17.32
N ALA A 45 46.19 15.59 17.61
CA ALA A 45 45.72 16.86 18.16
C ALA A 45 46.01 17.02 19.67
N GLY A 46 46.62 16.02 20.33
CA GLY A 46 46.94 16.06 21.76
C GLY A 46 45.74 15.97 22.70
N ALA A 47 44.51 15.84 22.17
CA ALA A 47 43.26 15.79 22.92
C ALA A 47 43.06 14.47 23.68
N ARG A 48 43.78 13.40 23.33
CA ARG A 48 43.81 12.11 24.06
C ARG A 48 45.23 11.61 24.23
N LYS A 49 45.53 11.02 25.41
CA LYS A 49 46.87 10.50 25.76
C LYS A 49 46.89 9.00 26.10
N SER A 50 45.76 8.38 26.44
CA SER A 50 45.68 6.96 26.80
C SER A 50 44.42 6.26 26.24
N PRO A 51 44.50 4.95 25.90
CA PRO A 51 43.34 4.16 25.45
C PRO A 51 42.28 4.02 26.55
N ARG A 52 41.01 3.97 26.13
CA ARG A 52 39.85 3.84 27.03
C ARG A 52 39.97 2.55 27.87
N HIS A 53 40.10 2.69 29.19
CA HIS A 53 40.18 1.55 30.12
C HIS A 53 38.78 0.98 30.39
N ARG A 54 38.71 -0.33 30.66
CA ARG A 54 37.51 -1.19 30.74
C ARG A 54 36.38 -0.68 31.67
N GLY A 55 36.61 0.35 32.49
CA GLY A 55 35.62 0.97 33.37
C GLY A 55 34.79 2.13 32.78
N ASP A 56 35.16 2.68 31.61
CA ASP A 56 34.46 3.83 31.01
C ASP A 56 33.24 3.44 30.13
N ALA A 57 32.86 2.17 30.09
CA ALA A 57 31.88 1.66 29.12
C ALA A 57 30.40 1.94 29.47
N ALA A 58 30.10 2.54 30.64
CA ALA A 58 28.72 2.67 31.14
C ALA A 58 28.18 4.11 31.23
N GLY A 59 28.77 5.07 30.50
CA GLY A 59 28.41 6.50 30.61
C GLY A 59 27.89 7.21 29.36
N GLY A 60 27.84 6.54 28.20
CA GLY A 60 27.44 7.18 26.94
C GLY A 60 25.92 7.25 26.76
N GLY A 61 25.24 8.01 27.61
CA GLY A 61 23.81 8.27 27.49
C GLY A 61 23.47 8.91 26.14
N VAL A 62 22.22 8.72 25.69
CA VAL A 62 21.67 9.28 24.43
C VAL A 62 21.94 10.80 24.28
N VAL A 63 22.12 11.50 25.41
CA VAL A 63 22.39 12.93 25.53
C VAL A 63 23.76 13.34 24.96
N GLU A 64 24.83 12.57 25.19
CA GLU A 64 26.19 12.88 24.69
C GLU A 64 26.25 12.79 23.15
N LYS A 65 25.41 11.91 22.58
CA LYS A 65 25.25 11.72 21.13
C LYS A 65 24.59 12.91 20.44
N PHE A 66 23.75 13.66 21.15
CA PHE A 66 23.13 14.90 20.65
C PHE A 66 24.09 16.09 20.67
N GLU A 67 25.01 16.15 21.64
CA GLU A 67 26.06 17.19 21.65
C GLU A 67 27.07 17.01 20.51
N ALA A 68 27.39 15.76 20.13
CA ALA A 68 28.21 15.48 18.95
C ALA A 68 27.58 15.97 17.62
N LEU A 69 26.24 16.05 17.56
CA LEU A 69 25.50 16.64 16.43
C LEU A 69 25.55 18.18 16.42
N ARG A 70 25.98 18.80 17.53
CA ARG A 70 26.09 20.26 17.70
C ARG A 70 27.47 20.82 17.35
N ILE A 71 28.32 20.03 16.70
CA ILE A 71 29.62 20.50 16.19
C ILE A 71 29.40 21.66 15.20
N SER A 72 30.07 22.78 15.46
CA SER A 72 30.05 23.93 14.56
C SER A 72 30.67 23.56 13.22
N LYS A 73 30.15 24.09 12.10
CA LYS A 73 30.70 23.83 10.75
C LYS A 73 32.20 24.15 10.67
N ASN A 74 32.66 25.15 11.42
CA ASN A 74 34.06 25.57 11.46
C ASN A 74 34.95 24.54 12.18
N ASP A 75 34.46 23.96 13.28
CA ASP A 75 35.15 22.87 13.98
C ASP A 75 35.14 21.59 13.14
N LEU A 76 34.06 21.32 12.41
CA LEU A 76 33.99 20.18 11.50
C LEU A 76 35.03 20.29 10.36
N ILE A 77 35.21 21.49 9.80
CA ILE A 77 36.20 21.73 8.74
C ILE A 77 37.63 21.57 9.28
N GLN A 78 37.94 22.12 10.46
CA GLN A 78 39.27 21.97 11.07
C GLN A 78 39.59 20.54 11.51
N HIS A 79 38.59 19.77 11.97
CA HIS A 79 38.81 18.44 12.54
C HIS A 79 38.64 17.30 11.52
N ALA A 80 37.65 17.37 10.62
CA ALA A 80 37.39 16.37 9.59
C ALA A 80 38.24 16.59 8.33
N GLY A 81 38.55 17.85 7.99
CA GLY A 81 39.22 18.25 6.76
C GLY A 81 38.22 18.74 5.69
N LEU A 82 38.65 19.69 4.86
CA LEU A 82 37.83 20.34 3.83
C LEU A 82 37.25 19.32 2.82
N ASP A 83 38.08 18.39 2.35
CA ASP A 83 37.70 17.42 1.33
C ASP A 83 36.55 16.51 1.78
N SER A 84 36.57 16.05 3.04
CA SER A 84 35.50 15.21 3.59
C SER A 84 34.15 15.94 3.64
N VAL A 85 34.15 17.23 3.95
CA VAL A 85 32.94 18.07 3.96
C VAL A 85 32.41 18.29 2.54
N ILE A 86 33.33 18.48 1.57
CA ILE A 86 32.97 18.61 0.15
C ILE A 86 32.33 17.30 -0.36
N PHE A 87 32.93 16.14 -0.10
CA PHE A 87 32.36 14.85 -0.47
C PHE A 87 30.96 14.67 0.12
N LEU A 88 30.78 14.91 1.43
CA LEU A 88 29.48 14.79 2.09
C LEU A 88 28.41 15.69 1.43
N ARG A 89 28.77 16.94 1.09
CA ARG A 89 27.85 17.83 0.36
C ARG A 89 27.48 17.30 -1.02
N ILE A 90 28.45 16.77 -1.78
CA ILE A 90 28.18 16.20 -3.12
C ILE A 90 27.21 15.02 -3.01
N TYR A 91 27.39 14.13 -2.03
CA TYR A 91 26.48 13.00 -1.81
C TYR A 91 25.06 13.45 -1.44
N ILE A 92 24.93 14.43 -0.55
CA ILE A 92 23.63 14.99 -0.15
C ILE A 92 22.94 15.65 -1.35
N LEU A 93 23.66 16.43 -2.15
CA LEU A 93 23.11 17.08 -3.34
C LEU A 93 22.60 16.07 -4.37
N ARG A 94 23.38 15.00 -4.64
CA ARG A 94 22.96 13.92 -5.53
C ARG A 94 21.72 13.20 -5.02
N PHE A 95 21.63 12.96 -3.72
CA PHE A 95 20.44 12.37 -3.10
C PHE A 95 19.20 13.24 -3.30
N TRP A 96 19.28 14.55 -3.03
CA TRP A 96 18.17 15.48 -3.25
C TRP A 96 17.76 15.59 -4.71
N TYR A 97 18.70 15.52 -5.64
CA TYR A 97 18.40 15.50 -7.07
C TYR A 97 17.58 14.28 -7.48
N HIS A 98 18.00 13.08 -7.04
CA HIS A 98 17.24 11.86 -7.32
C HIS A 98 15.86 11.87 -6.65
N LEU A 99 15.77 12.37 -5.42
CA LEU A 99 14.49 12.52 -4.72
C LEU A 99 13.55 13.47 -5.49
N SER A 100 14.05 14.62 -5.91
CA SER A 100 13.29 15.59 -6.72
C SER A 100 12.80 14.97 -8.03
N MET A 101 13.67 14.26 -8.76
CA MET A 101 13.30 13.58 -10.01
C MET A 101 12.23 12.49 -9.78
N ALA A 102 12.32 11.73 -8.70
CA ALA A 102 11.32 10.73 -8.35
C ALA A 102 9.94 11.38 -8.09
N TYR A 103 9.90 12.53 -7.40
CA TYR A 103 8.67 13.29 -7.19
C TYR A 103 8.10 13.86 -8.49
N LEU A 104 8.94 14.41 -9.38
CA LEU A 104 8.50 14.91 -10.68
C LEU A 104 7.88 13.78 -11.52
N PHE A 105 8.51 12.61 -11.53
CA PHE A 105 8.00 11.46 -12.26
C PHE A 105 6.66 10.95 -11.68
N THR A 106 6.53 10.86 -10.36
CA THR A 106 5.26 10.46 -9.73
C THR A 106 4.15 11.47 -9.97
N ILE A 107 4.43 12.77 -9.90
CA ILE A 107 3.43 13.81 -10.23
C ILE A 107 2.98 13.67 -11.68
N TRP A 108 3.93 13.49 -12.61
CA TRP A 108 3.63 13.30 -14.02
C TRP A 108 2.75 12.05 -14.27
N THR A 109 3.10 10.91 -13.70
CA THR A 109 2.31 9.68 -13.88
C THR A 109 0.92 9.82 -13.27
N CYS A 110 0.79 10.42 -12.08
CA CYS A 110 -0.51 10.74 -11.49
C CYS A 110 -1.34 11.67 -12.37
N TYR A 111 -0.74 12.67 -13.01
CA TYR A 111 -1.44 13.57 -13.93
C TYR A 111 -1.97 12.85 -15.17
N VAL A 112 -1.13 12.03 -15.81
CA VAL A 112 -1.54 11.21 -16.97
C VAL A 112 -2.67 10.26 -16.58
N LEU A 113 -2.52 9.54 -15.46
CA LEU A 113 -3.56 8.64 -14.94
C LEU A 113 -4.86 9.38 -14.66
N TYR A 114 -4.82 10.59 -14.10
CA TYR A 114 -6.01 11.40 -13.85
C TYR A 114 -6.73 11.78 -15.15
N LYS A 115 -5.98 12.17 -16.19
CA LYS A 115 -6.55 12.50 -17.50
C LYS A 115 -7.19 11.30 -18.18
N GLU A 116 -6.48 10.17 -18.20
CA GLU A 116 -6.99 8.92 -18.76
C GLU A 116 -8.21 8.40 -18.00
N TYR A 117 -8.17 8.44 -16.66
CA TYR A 117 -9.31 8.06 -15.84
C TYR A 117 -10.54 8.93 -16.12
N GLY A 118 -10.35 10.25 -16.28
CA GLY A 118 -11.42 11.16 -16.69
C GLY A 118 -12.01 10.79 -18.06
N HIS A 119 -11.16 10.42 -19.02
CA HIS A 119 -11.61 9.97 -20.34
C HIS A 119 -12.39 8.64 -20.27
N ILE A 120 -11.88 7.65 -19.53
CA ILE A 120 -12.55 6.35 -19.33
C ILE A 120 -13.89 6.54 -18.62
N ALA A 121 -13.94 7.39 -17.58
CA ALA A 121 -15.18 7.69 -16.87
C ALA A 121 -16.22 8.36 -17.79
N PHE A 122 -15.79 9.27 -18.66
CA PHE A 122 -16.65 9.90 -19.66
C PHE A 122 -17.19 8.87 -20.67
N MET A 123 -16.33 8.01 -21.22
CA MET A 123 -16.75 6.94 -22.13
C MET A 123 -17.76 6.01 -21.47
N ARG A 124 -17.56 5.67 -20.20
CA ARG A 124 -18.49 4.84 -19.43
C ARG A 124 -19.84 5.54 -19.20
N LEU A 125 -19.83 6.83 -18.87
CA LEU A 125 -21.06 7.60 -18.69
C LEU A 125 -21.85 7.70 -20.01
N HIS A 126 -21.18 8.00 -21.12
CA HIS A 126 -21.80 8.06 -22.44
C HIS A 126 -22.40 6.71 -22.86
N PHE A 127 -21.70 5.60 -22.59
CA PHE A 127 -22.25 4.27 -22.85
C PHE A 127 -23.48 3.97 -21.98
N LEU A 128 -23.47 4.34 -20.70
CA LEU A 128 -24.62 4.14 -19.81
C LEU A 128 -25.83 4.96 -20.23
N GLU A 129 -25.62 6.14 -20.82
CA GLU A 129 -26.68 6.99 -21.39
C GLU A 129 -27.26 6.38 -22.67
N ASP A 130 -26.42 5.89 -23.59
CA ASP A 130 -26.88 5.25 -24.83
C ASP A 130 -27.63 3.94 -24.55
N GLN A 131 -27.14 3.15 -23.59
CA GLN A 131 -27.81 1.92 -23.14
C GLN A 131 -29.14 2.20 -22.41
N ASP A 132 -29.31 3.38 -21.81
CA ASP A 132 -30.51 3.74 -21.04
C ASP A 132 -31.79 3.75 -21.89
N ARG A 133 -31.66 4.04 -23.19
CA ARG A 133 -32.82 4.10 -24.10
C ARG A 133 -33.37 2.72 -24.51
N ARG A 134 -32.70 1.61 -24.17
CA ARG A 134 -33.07 0.25 -24.65
C ARG A 134 -33.13 -0.83 -23.55
N ALA A 135 -32.93 -0.48 -22.28
CA ALA A 135 -32.75 -1.48 -21.23
C ALA A 135 -33.99 -1.65 -20.34
N GLU A 136 -34.58 -2.85 -20.37
CA GLU A 136 -35.39 -3.37 -19.26
C GLU A 136 -34.46 -3.68 -18.08
N PHE A 137 -34.81 -3.26 -16.86
CA PHE A 137 -33.92 -3.37 -15.71
C PHE A 137 -34.27 -4.60 -14.88
N THR A 138 -33.48 -5.66 -15.02
CA THR A 138 -33.67 -6.90 -14.25
C THR A 138 -32.81 -6.91 -12.98
N VAL A 139 -33.45 -7.08 -11.84
CA VAL A 139 -32.82 -7.17 -10.51
C VAL A 139 -32.84 -8.61 -10.03
N VAL A 140 -31.74 -9.07 -9.44
CA VAL A 140 -31.66 -10.40 -8.82
C VAL A 140 -32.09 -10.31 -7.36
N VAL A 141 -33.25 -10.87 -7.05
CA VAL A 141 -33.78 -11.01 -5.70
C VAL A 141 -33.40 -12.39 -5.17
N ARG A 142 -32.70 -12.44 -4.04
CA ARG A 142 -32.28 -13.69 -3.38
C ARG A 142 -33.02 -13.88 -2.06
N ASN A 143 -33.01 -15.11 -1.56
CA ASN A 143 -33.57 -15.47 -0.24
C ASN A 143 -35.08 -15.21 -0.10
N ILE A 144 -35.84 -15.68 -1.09
CA ILE A 144 -37.29 -15.53 -1.08
C ILE A 144 -37.88 -16.47 -0.02
N PRO A 145 -38.67 -15.96 0.95
CA PRO A 145 -39.26 -16.80 1.99
C PRO A 145 -40.27 -17.78 1.38
N HIS A 146 -40.21 -19.04 1.79
CA HIS A 146 -41.17 -20.05 1.36
C HIS A 146 -42.42 -20.01 2.25
N VAL A 147 -43.57 -19.67 1.68
CA VAL A 147 -44.86 -19.63 2.39
C VAL A 147 -45.63 -20.92 2.10
N SER A 148 -46.01 -21.66 3.16
CA SER A 148 -46.73 -22.92 3.03
C SER A 148 -48.14 -22.71 2.44
N GLY A 149 -48.39 -23.25 1.25
CA GLY A 149 -49.70 -23.21 0.58
C GLY A 149 -49.77 -22.31 -0.66
N GLN A 150 -48.70 -21.59 -1.01
CA GLN A 150 -48.59 -20.81 -2.25
C GLN A 150 -47.30 -21.16 -3.01
N SER A 151 -47.33 -21.03 -4.34
CA SER A 151 -46.11 -21.17 -5.12
C SER A 151 -45.18 -19.96 -4.91
N ILE A 152 -43.86 -20.17 -5.00
CA ILE A 152 -42.86 -19.08 -4.88
C ILE A 152 -43.13 -17.99 -5.93
N SER A 153 -43.61 -18.38 -7.11
CA SER A 153 -43.99 -17.45 -8.19
C SER A 153 -45.13 -16.53 -7.76
N GLU A 154 -46.23 -17.09 -7.22
CA GLU A 154 -47.35 -16.30 -6.72
C GLU A 154 -46.96 -15.37 -5.57
N SER A 155 -46.08 -15.84 -4.67
CA SER A 155 -45.60 -15.02 -3.56
C SER A 155 -44.80 -13.80 -4.04
N VAL A 156 -43.93 -14.00 -5.04
CA VAL A 156 -43.14 -12.92 -5.66
C VAL A 156 -44.08 -11.97 -6.42
N ASP A 157 -44.95 -12.51 -7.26
CA ASP A 157 -45.87 -11.72 -8.07
C ASP A 157 -46.76 -10.84 -7.20
N GLN A 158 -47.38 -11.42 -6.17
CA GLN A 158 -48.24 -10.70 -5.24
C GLN A 158 -47.49 -9.62 -4.45
N PHE A 159 -46.25 -9.88 -4.03
CA PHE A 159 -45.44 -8.92 -3.29
C PHE A 159 -45.07 -7.71 -4.16
N PHE A 160 -44.52 -7.94 -5.36
CA PHE A 160 -44.06 -6.87 -6.23
C PHE A 160 -45.21 -6.09 -6.86
N GLN A 161 -46.33 -6.74 -7.17
CA GLN A 161 -47.50 -6.05 -7.69
C GLN A 161 -48.21 -5.20 -6.61
N ARG A 162 -48.13 -5.60 -5.33
CA ARG A 162 -48.69 -4.81 -4.23
C ARG A 162 -47.80 -3.61 -3.85
N ASN A 163 -46.49 -3.78 -3.86
CA ASN A 163 -45.54 -2.75 -3.41
C ASN A 163 -45.05 -1.83 -4.54
N HIS A 164 -44.99 -2.33 -5.78
CA HIS A 164 -44.46 -1.61 -6.94
C HIS A 164 -45.36 -1.79 -8.19
N PRO A 165 -46.65 -1.43 -8.12
CA PRO A 165 -47.63 -1.72 -9.18
C PRO A 165 -47.30 -1.04 -10.52
N GLU A 166 -46.71 0.17 -10.49
CA GLU A 166 -46.49 0.95 -11.72
C GLU A 166 -45.19 0.59 -12.46
N HIS A 167 -44.26 -0.08 -11.78
CA HIS A 167 -42.91 -0.31 -12.30
C HIS A 167 -42.57 -1.78 -12.52
N TYR A 168 -43.39 -2.70 -11.99
CA TYR A 168 -43.17 -4.13 -12.09
C TYR A 168 -43.64 -4.65 -13.46
N LEU A 169 -42.72 -5.23 -14.23
CA LEU A 169 -43.00 -5.80 -15.56
C LEU A 169 -43.23 -7.31 -15.50
N GLY A 170 -42.54 -8.01 -14.60
CA GLY A 170 -42.64 -9.46 -14.45
C GLY A 170 -41.44 -10.06 -13.73
N HIS A 171 -41.48 -11.38 -13.52
CA HIS A 171 -40.40 -12.10 -12.87
C HIS A 171 -40.08 -13.42 -13.59
N GLN A 172 -38.81 -13.84 -13.53
CA GLN A 172 -38.36 -15.15 -13.95
C GLN A 172 -37.72 -15.87 -12.76
N LEU A 173 -38.31 -16.98 -12.36
CA LEU A 173 -37.74 -17.84 -11.32
C LEU A 173 -36.56 -18.62 -11.88
N VAL A 174 -35.43 -18.57 -11.18
CA VAL A 174 -34.26 -19.40 -11.49
C VAL A 174 -33.89 -20.16 -10.23
N ALA A 175 -34.02 -21.48 -10.29
CA ALA A 175 -33.52 -22.36 -9.24
C ALA A 175 -32.00 -22.52 -9.41
N GLU A 176 -31.24 -22.25 -8.36
CA GLU A 176 -29.80 -22.47 -8.35
C GLU A 176 -29.51 -23.98 -8.48
N ARG A 177 -28.78 -24.38 -9.53
CA ARG A 177 -28.47 -25.79 -9.81
C ARG A 177 -27.34 -26.23 -8.88
N GLN A 178 -27.66 -27.09 -7.91
CA GLN A 178 -26.73 -27.65 -6.95
C GLN A 178 -25.70 -28.56 -7.64
N ILE A 179 -24.51 -28.05 -7.96
CA ILE A 179 -23.40 -28.90 -8.43
C ILE A 179 -22.50 -29.34 -7.25
N ILE A 180 -22.62 -28.78 -6.04
CA ILE A 180 -21.63 -29.03 -4.97
C ILE A 180 -22.21 -29.36 -3.58
N LEU A 181 -23.48 -29.04 -3.23
CA LEU A 181 -24.04 -29.35 -1.90
C LEU A 181 -25.21 -30.34 -2.00
N LYS A 182 -25.10 -31.49 -1.33
CA LYS A 182 -26.17 -32.52 -1.23
C LYS A 182 -27.31 -32.13 -0.28
N ASP A 183 -27.24 -30.97 0.37
CA ASP A 183 -28.23 -30.56 1.37
C ASP A 183 -29.44 -29.85 0.72
N PRO A 184 -30.67 -30.39 0.83
CA PRO A 184 -31.87 -29.76 0.27
C PRO A 184 -32.23 -28.43 0.96
N LYS A 185 -31.65 -28.16 2.15
CA LYS A 185 -31.78 -26.88 2.87
C LYS A 185 -30.87 -25.77 2.32
N ALA A 186 -29.89 -26.08 1.47
CA ALA A 186 -28.94 -25.13 0.90
C ALA A 186 -29.39 -24.56 -0.46
N ILE A 187 -30.55 -24.97 -0.97
CA ILE A 187 -31.13 -24.46 -2.21
C ILE A 187 -31.83 -23.14 -1.89
N MET A 188 -31.21 -22.02 -2.23
CA MET A 188 -31.86 -20.71 -2.11
C MET A 188 -32.67 -20.39 -3.38
N PRO A 189 -33.95 -20.02 -3.24
CA PRO A 189 -34.73 -19.53 -4.37
C PRO A 189 -34.24 -18.14 -4.79
N VAL A 190 -34.05 -17.95 -6.10
CA VAL A 190 -33.65 -16.69 -6.73
C VAL A 190 -34.68 -16.31 -7.79
N ALA A 191 -35.08 -15.04 -7.81
CA ALA A 191 -35.95 -14.49 -8.84
C ALA A 191 -35.26 -13.31 -9.53
N PHE A 192 -35.31 -13.31 -10.85
CA PHE A 192 -35.00 -12.15 -11.66
C PHE A 192 -36.28 -11.33 -11.80
N VAL A 193 -36.31 -10.12 -11.25
CA VAL A 193 -37.49 -9.23 -11.28
C VAL A 193 -37.18 -8.08 -12.22
N SER A 194 -37.98 -7.91 -13.26
CA SER A 194 -37.80 -6.86 -14.27
C SER A 194 -38.65 -5.64 -13.93
N PHE A 195 -38.04 -4.47 -14.07
CA PHE A 195 -38.66 -3.17 -13.88
C PHE A 195 -38.52 -2.28 -15.11
N ASP A 196 -39.45 -1.34 -15.24
CA ASP A 196 -39.47 -0.32 -16.30
C ASP A 196 -38.47 0.83 -16.11
N SER A 197 -37.94 1.02 -14.88
CA SER A 197 -37.10 2.16 -14.53
C SER A 197 -36.00 1.87 -13.52
N ARG A 198 -34.84 2.54 -13.66
CA ARG A 198 -33.73 2.45 -12.68
C ARG A 198 -34.11 3.00 -11.32
N TRP A 199 -34.97 4.01 -11.26
CA TRP A 199 -35.42 4.61 -10.00
C TRP A 199 -36.19 3.59 -9.16
N ALA A 200 -37.06 2.78 -9.79
CA ALA A 200 -37.75 1.69 -9.12
C ALA A 200 -36.78 0.64 -8.56
N VAL A 201 -35.76 0.27 -9.35
CA VAL A 201 -34.69 -0.66 -8.92
C VAL A 201 -33.88 -0.11 -7.75
N CYS A 202 -33.39 1.13 -7.84
CA CYS A 202 -32.63 1.77 -6.77
C CYS A 202 -33.46 1.95 -5.50
N TYR A 203 -34.74 2.30 -5.63
CA TYR A 203 -35.67 2.41 -4.52
C TYR A 203 -35.89 1.06 -3.83
N LEU A 204 -35.98 -0.03 -4.60
CA LEU A 204 -36.06 -1.39 -4.06
C LEU A 204 -34.79 -1.76 -3.28
N CYS A 205 -33.61 -1.56 -3.89
CA CYS A 205 -32.33 -1.87 -3.27
C CYS A 205 -32.08 -1.04 -1.99
N SER A 206 -32.54 0.22 -1.96
CA SER A 206 -32.43 1.08 -0.79
C SER A 206 -33.36 0.66 0.35
N ASN A 207 -34.55 0.13 0.05
CA ASN A 207 -35.51 -0.29 1.07
C ASN A 207 -35.31 -1.73 1.54
N SER A 208 -34.66 -2.58 0.73
CA SER A 208 -34.34 -3.97 1.09
C SER A 208 -33.12 -4.13 2.01
N ALA A 209 -32.38 -3.04 2.28
CA ALA A 209 -31.19 -3.05 3.15
C ALA A 209 -31.52 -2.78 4.65
N LYS A 210 -32.80 -2.72 5.01
CA LYS A 210 -33.28 -2.68 6.40
C LYS A 210 -33.94 -4.01 6.77
#